data_AF-A0A8X6XQK8-F1
#
_entry.id   AF-A0A8X6XQK8-F1
#
_cell.length_a   1.000
_cell.length_b   1.000
_cell.length_c   1.000
_cell.angle_alpha   90.00
_cell.angle_beta   90.00
_cell.angle_gamma   90.00
#
_symmetry.space_group_name_H-M   'P 1'
#
loop_
_entity.id
_entity.type
_entity.pdbx_description
1 polymer ?
#
loop_
_entity_poly.entity_id
_entity_poly.type
_entity_poly.pdbx_seq_one_letter_code
_entity_poly.pdbx_strand_id
1 'polypeptide(L)'
;MKTFIFFACVLFVSVISISMAKECTSPKDCEPGECCVLGMYRYATAWCRPFGKQDDSCRSDNPAIDIDQEYPNGLVKHYKGVHRMFCPCEENLICSKAQCTSPKTNDIHSRIMS
;
A
#
# COMPACT_ATOMS: atom_id res chain seq x y z
N MET A 1 16.29 -34.41 -24.04
CA MET A 1 16.32 -34.31 -22.56
C MET A 1 16.61 -32.88 -22.08
N LYS A 2 17.66 -32.19 -22.57
CA LYS A 2 17.97 -30.79 -22.21
C LYS A 2 16.84 -29.79 -22.50
N THR A 3 16.13 -29.96 -23.61
CA THR A 3 15.02 -29.06 -24.02
C THR A 3 13.78 -29.19 -23.12
N PHE A 4 13.50 -30.40 -22.61
CA PHE A 4 12.39 -30.65 -21.67
C PHE A 4 12.66 -30.04 -20.29
N ILE A 5 13.91 -30.09 -19.82
CA ILE A 5 14.33 -29.47 -18.56
C ILE A 5 14.20 -27.94 -18.65
N PHE A 6 14.58 -27.36 -19.79
CA PHE A 6 14.46 -25.91 -20.02
C PHE A 6 13.00 -25.44 -19.98
N PHE A 7 12.10 -26.16 -20.67
CA PHE A 7 10.66 -25.86 -20.63
C PHE A 7 10.06 -26.04 -19.23
N ALA A 8 10.45 -27.09 -18.50
CA ALA A 8 9.98 -27.31 -17.13
C ALA A 8 10.44 -26.19 -16.17
N CYS A 9 11.69 -25.71 -16.30
CA CYS A 9 12.19 -24.59 -15.50
C CYS A 9 11.47 -23.27 -15.83
N VAL A 10 11.25 -22.97 -17.11
CA VAL A 10 10.55 -21.73 -17.52
C VAL A 10 9.10 -21.73 -17.03
N LEU A 11 8.43 -22.89 -17.08
CA LEU A 11 7.07 -23.03 -16.54
C LEU A 11 7.04 -22.95 -15.01
N PHE A 12 8.05 -23.43 -14.29
CA PHE A 12 8.12 -23.29 -12.83
C PHE A 12 8.36 -21.84 -12.39
N VAL A 13 9.15 -21.07 -13.14
CA VAL A 13 9.45 -19.66 -12.81
C VAL A 13 8.22 -18.77 -13.02
N SER A 14 7.35 -19.06 -13.99
CA SER A 14 6.17 -18.24 -14.27
C SER A 14 5.06 -18.36 -13.21
N VAL A 15 5.00 -19.45 -12.43
CA VAL A 15 3.93 -19.67 -11.43
C VAL A 15 4.14 -18.87 -10.13
N ILE A 16 5.37 -18.43 -9.85
CA ILE A 16 5.75 -17.89 -8.53
C ILE A 16 5.32 -16.42 -8.34
N SER A 17 4.89 -15.72 -9.39
CA SER A 17 4.66 -14.27 -9.32
C SER A 17 3.28 -13.84 -8.83
N ILE A 18 2.44 -14.75 -8.33
CA ILE A 18 1.15 -14.38 -7.71
C ILE A 18 1.43 -13.99 -6.25
N SER A 19 1.94 -12.77 -6.05
CA SER A 19 1.96 -12.15 -4.72
C SER A 19 0.51 -11.87 -4.29
N MET A 20 -0.06 -12.77 -3.49
CA MET A 20 -1.26 -12.43 -2.73
C MET A 20 -0.88 -11.38 -1.69
N ALA A 21 -1.57 -10.24 -1.69
CA ALA A 21 -1.35 -9.21 -0.70
C ALA A 21 -1.42 -9.80 0.72
N LYS A 22 -0.45 -9.46 1.58
CA LYS A 22 -0.35 -9.94 2.96
C LYS A 22 -1.28 -9.15 3.87
N GLU A 23 -2.00 -9.81 4.79
CA GLU A 23 -2.76 -9.10 5.83
C GLU A 23 -1.82 -8.33 6.77
N CYS A 24 -2.28 -7.18 7.29
CA CYS A 24 -1.49 -6.37 8.22
C CYS A 24 -2.36 -5.73 9.30
N THR A 25 -1.71 -5.31 10.39
CA THR A 25 -2.27 -4.49 11.46
C THR A 25 -1.50 -3.19 11.66
N SER A 26 -0.25 -3.15 11.19
CA SER A 26 0.59 -1.98 11.17
C SER A 26 1.56 -2.00 9.98
N PRO A 27 2.19 -0.87 9.62
CA PRO A 27 3.21 -0.83 8.57
C PRO A 27 4.41 -1.76 8.82
N LYS A 28 4.70 -2.12 10.08
CA LYS A 28 5.80 -3.03 10.43
C LYS A 28 5.58 -4.47 9.94
N ASP A 29 4.33 -4.80 9.58
CA ASP A 29 3.99 -6.11 9.05
C ASP A 29 4.29 -6.22 7.55
N CYS A 30 4.59 -5.11 6.87
CA CYS A 30 4.78 -5.02 5.43
C CYS A 30 6.26 -4.89 5.03
N GLU A 31 6.56 -5.18 3.77
CA GLU A 31 7.92 -5.07 3.23
C GLU A 31 8.32 -3.61 2.98
N PRO A 32 9.63 -3.30 2.87
CA PRO A 32 10.07 -1.99 2.42
C PRO A 32 9.44 -1.60 1.08
N GLY A 33 8.94 -0.37 0.99
CA GLY A 33 8.20 0.10 -0.19
C GLY A 33 6.70 -0.17 -0.15
N GLU A 34 6.19 -0.75 0.95
CA GLU A 34 4.77 -0.98 1.17
C GLU A 34 4.22 -0.25 2.40
N CYS A 35 2.90 -0.10 2.46
CA CYS A 35 2.17 0.37 3.62
C CYS A 35 0.97 -0.54 3.94
N CYS A 36 0.42 -0.41 5.14
CA CYS A 36 -0.77 -1.13 5.55
C CYS A 36 -2.04 -0.33 5.23
N VAL A 37 -2.91 -0.86 4.37
CA VAL A 37 -4.13 -0.18 3.90
C VAL A 37 -5.38 -0.84 4.47
N LEU A 38 -6.18 -0.08 5.22
CA LEU A 38 -7.52 -0.45 5.66
C LEU A 38 -8.57 0.03 4.65
N GLY A 39 -9.43 -0.88 4.19
CA GLY A 39 -10.57 -0.54 3.33
C GLY A 39 -11.60 0.37 4.00
N MET A 40 -12.58 0.87 3.23
CA MET A 40 -13.62 1.77 3.77
C MET A 40 -14.88 1.08 4.29
N TYR A 41 -14.97 -0.25 4.20
CA TYR A 41 -16.12 -1.01 4.70
C TYR A 41 -15.94 -1.34 6.19
N ARG A 42 -17.05 -1.42 6.94
CA ARG A 42 -17.12 -1.52 8.42
C ARG A 42 -16.33 -2.71 9.02
N TYR A 43 -16.08 -3.74 8.24
CA TYR A 43 -15.37 -4.95 8.64
C TYR A 43 -14.19 -5.24 7.71
N ALA A 44 -13.58 -4.18 7.18
CA ALA A 44 -12.44 -4.32 6.30
C ALA A 44 -11.27 -4.95 7.02
N THR A 45 -10.62 -5.89 6.32
CA THR A 45 -9.30 -6.37 6.67
C THR A 45 -8.28 -5.49 5.99
N ALA A 46 -7.23 -5.10 6.71
CA ALA A 46 -6.14 -4.33 6.13
C ALA A 46 -5.10 -5.25 5.46
N TRP A 47 -4.50 -4.74 4.39
CA TRP A 47 -3.54 -5.47 3.56
C TRP A 47 -2.34 -4.61 3.23
N CYS A 48 -1.17 -5.23 3.13
CA CYS A 48 0.03 -4.59 2.60
C CYS A 48 -0.17 -4.26 1.12
N ARG A 49 0.17 -3.01 0.76
CA ARG A 49 0.10 -2.49 -0.61
C ARG A 49 1.35 -1.67 -0.89
N PRO A 50 1.83 -1.65 -2.14
CA PRO A 50 2.95 -0.79 -2.52
C PRO A 50 2.56 0.68 -2.34
N PHE A 51 3.55 1.53 -2.05
CA PHE A 51 3.39 2.98 -2.17
C PHE A 51 2.99 3.37 -3.61
N GLY A 52 2.22 4.45 -3.73
CA GLY A 52 1.78 4.96 -5.04
C GLY A 52 2.96 5.48 -5.86
N LYS A 53 3.11 4.98 -7.08
CA LYS A 53 4.15 5.41 -8.02
C LYS A 53 3.66 6.59 -8.84
N GLN A 54 4.54 7.19 -9.64
CA GLN A 54 4.19 8.27 -10.56
C GLN A 54 2.92 7.92 -11.37
N ASP A 55 1.99 8.87 -11.43
CA ASP A 55 0.69 8.81 -12.09
C ASP A 55 -0.34 7.84 -11.48
N ASP A 56 0.01 7.08 -10.43
CA ASP A 56 -0.94 6.26 -9.70
C ASP A 56 -1.98 7.13 -8.99
N SER A 57 -3.19 6.59 -8.86
CA SER A 57 -4.25 7.22 -8.08
C SER A 57 -3.89 7.27 -6.60
N CYS A 58 -4.13 8.41 -5.98
CA CYS A 58 -3.86 8.64 -4.57
C CYS A 58 -4.97 9.48 -3.92
N ARG A 59 -4.94 9.54 -2.58
CA ARG A 59 -5.84 10.37 -1.80
C ARG A 59 -5.06 11.48 -1.10
N SER A 60 -5.35 12.73 -1.46
CA SER A 60 -4.87 13.90 -0.72
C SER A 60 -5.42 13.86 0.71
N ASP A 61 -4.63 14.32 1.69
CA ASP A 61 -5.01 14.33 3.11
C ASP A 61 -5.41 12.94 3.64
N ASN A 62 -4.56 11.94 3.39
CA ASN A 62 -4.72 10.57 3.89
C ASN A 62 -3.70 10.24 5.00
N PRO A 63 -3.80 10.88 6.18
CA PRO A 63 -2.89 10.60 7.28
C PRO A 63 -3.03 9.15 7.73
N ALA A 64 -1.94 8.61 8.26
CA ALA A 64 -1.98 7.33 8.95
C ALA A 64 -2.89 7.45 10.19
N ILE A 65 -3.70 6.43 10.46
CA ILE A 65 -4.65 6.41 11.56
C ILE A 65 -4.44 5.20 12.47
N ASP A 66 -4.79 5.40 13.74
CA ASP A 66 -4.95 4.35 14.74
C ASP A 66 -6.45 4.11 14.94
N ILE A 67 -6.87 2.85 14.88
CA ILE A 67 -8.28 2.49 15.07
C ILE A 67 -8.43 1.06 15.58
N ASP A 68 -9.31 0.88 16.55
CA ASP A 68 -9.73 -0.44 17.01
C ASP A 68 -11.04 -0.82 16.28
N GLN A 69 -11.07 -2.02 15.69
CA GLN A 69 -12.24 -2.52 14.96
C GLN A 69 -12.72 -3.84 15.57
N GLU A 70 -13.94 -3.81 16.09
CA GLU A 70 -14.64 -4.99 16.58
C GLU A 70 -15.45 -5.64 15.45
N TYR A 71 -15.24 -6.94 15.26
CA TYR A 71 -15.93 -7.78 14.28
C TYR A 71 -17.14 -8.48 14.91
N PRO A 72 -18.13 -8.91 14.10
CA PRO A 72 -19.36 -9.52 14.62
C PRO A 72 -19.16 -10.81 15.44
N ASN A 73 -18.01 -11.47 15.31
CA ASN A 73 -17.62 -12.63 16.10
C ASN A 73 -16.97 -12.28 17.45
N GLY A 74 -16.93 -10.99 17.84
CA GLY A 74 -16.29 -10.51 19.05
C GLY A 74 -14.77 -10.35 18.94
N LEU A 75 -14.17 -10.60 17.76
CA LEU A 75 -12.75 -10.34 17.55
C LEU A 75 -12.51 -8.83 17.48
N VAL A 76 -11.52 -8.33 18.21
CA VAL A 76 -11.06 -6.94 18.10
C VAL A 76 -9.69 -6.93 17.41
N LYS A 77 -9.57 -6.17 16.31
CA LYS A 77 -8.27 -5.88 15.68
C LYS A 77 -7.85 -4.46 16.02
N HIS A 78 -6.61 -4.31 16.47
CA HIS A 78 -5.98 -3.02 16.79
C HIS A 78 -5.12 -2.58 15.61
N TYR A 79 -5.60 -1.63 14.82
CA TYR A 79 -4.85 -1.08 13.70
C TYR A 79 -4.03 0.13 14.15
N LYS A 80 -2.75 0.16 13.76
CA LYS A 80 -1.80 1.20 14.14
C LYS A 80 -1.08 1.77 12.93
N GLY A 81 -1.19 3.08 12.72
CA GLY A 81 -0.57 3.77 11.60
C GLY A 81 -0.99 3.25 10.23
N VAL A 82 -2.24 2.84 10.06
CA VAL A 82 -2.77 2.33 8.77
C VAL A 82 -3.30 3.47 7.91
N HIS A 83 -3.28 3.33 6.59
CA HIS A 83 -3.87 4.31 5.68
C HIS A 83 -5.23 3.84 5.17
N ARG A 84 -6.14 4.79 4.86
CA ARG A 84 -7.44 4.43 4.25
C ARG A 84 -7.31 4.37 2.74
N MET A 85 -7.82 3.29 2.14
CA MET A 85 -7.96 3.04 0.68
C MET A 85 -6.68 2.96 -0.15
N PHE A 86 -5.72 3.85 0.07
CA PHE A 86 -4.50 3.98 -0.71
C PHE A 86 -3.31 4.12 0.21
N CYS A 87 -2.15 3.59 -0.20
CA CYS A 87 -0.89 4.01 0.38
C CYS A 87 -0.57 5.46 0.00
N PRO A 88 0.28 6.15 0.78
CA PRO A 88 0.86 7.40 0.33
C PRO A 88 1.71 7.14 -0.93
N CYS A 89 2.02 8.22 -1.65
CA CYS A 89 2.96 8.13 -2.76
C CYS A 89 4.36 7.75 -2.24
N GLU A 90 5.18 7.16 -3.10
CA GLU A 90 6.58 6.87 -2.81
C GLU A 90 7.38 8.15 -2.50
N GLU A 91 8.59 7.97 -1.99
CA GLU A 91 9.47 9.07 -1.65
C GLU A 91 9.65 10.03 -2.83
N ASN A 92 9.62 11.33 -2.54
CA ASN A 92 9.74 12.42 -3.52
C ASN A 92 8.53 12.64 -4.45
N LEU A 93 7.41 11.93 -4.24
CA LEU A 93 6.14 12.24 -4.90
C LEU A 93 5.16 12.88 -3.92
N ILE A 94 4.25 13.69 -4.45
CA ILE A 94 3.13 14.27 -3.72
C ILE A 94 1.82 13.86 -4.37
N CYS A 95 0.79 13.68 -3.55
CA CYS A 95 -0.55 13.43 -4.06
C CYS A 95 -1.20 14.76 -4.46
N SER A 96 -1.16 15.08 -5.76
CA SER A 96 -1.74 16.30 -6.33
C SER A 96 -2.80 15.94 -7.36
N LYS A 97 -3.99 16.56 -7.25
CA LYS A 97 -5.13 16.26 -8.13
C LYS A 97 -5.45 14.76 -8.22
N ALA A 98 -5.38 14.07 -7.07
CA ALA A 98 -5.60 12.63 -6.93
C ALA A 98 -4.62 11.73 -7.71
N GLN A 99 -3.45 12.26 -8.10
CA GLN A 99 -2.37 11.50 -8.71
C GLN A 99 -1.05 11.74 -7.99
N CYS A 100 -0.22 10.70 -7.93
CA CYS A 100 1.15 10.82 -7.45
C CYS A 100 1.99 11.52 -8.51
N THR A 101 2.50 12.71 -8.19
CA THR A 101 3.28 13.52 -9.12
C THR A 101 4.50 14.10 -8.42
N SER A 102 5.57 14.36 -9.17
CA SER A 102 6.71 15.10 -8.63
C SER A 102 6.26 16.49 -8.13
N PRO A 103 6.71 16.93 -6.94
CA PRO A 103 6.38 18.25 -6.42
C PRO A 103 6.87 19.34 -7.37
N LYS A 104 6.00 20.30 -7.70
CA LYS A 104 6.42 21.50 -8.44
C LYS A 104 7.08 22.48 -7.47
N THR A 105 7.98 23.31 -7.96
CA THR A 105 8.76 24.27 -7.14
C THR A 105 7.88 25.17 -6.25
N ASN A 106 6.66 25.47 -6.70
CA ASN A 106 5.69 26.28 -5.94
C ASN A 106 5.00 25.51 -4.81
N ASP A 107 4.91 24.18 -4.89
CA ASP A 107 4.31 23.34 -3.86
C ASP A 107 5.25 23.16 -2.65
N ILE A 108 6.57 23.28 -2.88
CA ILE A 108 7.61 23.21 -1.84
C ILE A 108 7.50 24.40 -0.86
N HIS A 109 7.16 25.60 -1.36
CA HIS A 109 7.05 26.80 -0.53
C HIS A 109 5.89 26.71 0.48
N SER A 110 4.83 25.97 0.15
CA SER A 110 3.67 25.79 1.04
C SER A 110 3.95 24.88 2.25
N ARG A 111 4.94 23.97 2.16
CA ARG A 111 5.31 23.07 3.26
C ARG A 111 6.28 23.68 4.27
N ILE A 112 6.99 24.76 3.91
CA ILE A 112 7.95 25.43 4.81
C ILE A 112 7.21 26.36 5.80
N MET A 113 5.95 26.72 5.51
CA MET A 113 5.15 27.65 6.32
C MET A 113 4.02 26.97 7.12
N SER A 114 4.00 25.64 7.23
CA SER A 114 3.02 24.87 8.00
C SER A 114 3.66 24.14 9.17
#